data_AF-D3S5B7-F1
#
_entry.id   AF-D3S5B7-F1
#
_cell.length_a   1.000
_cell.length_b   1.000
_cell.length_c   1.000
_cell.angle_alpha   90.00
_cell.angle_beta   90.00
_cell.angle_gamma   90.00
#
_symmetry.space_group_name_H-M   'P 1'
#
loop_
_entity.id
_entity.type
_entity.pdbx_description
1 polymer ?
#
loop_
_entity_poly.entity_id
_entity_poly.type
_entity_poly.pdbx_seq_one_letter_code
_entity_poly.pdbx_strand_id
1 'polypeptide(L)'
;MIIYREIAKLNKTFPLLNEEKILLGTDGSVTNILEILFEGECRVETINQKIVDNTNYREVILKVNDLPLVYAVSKTPFKNIEEGLREEIKRDLLSADIPIGKIIRKHNLETRREIKSIGIAEIDDYLKTLLKTNHSRLPKRTYNIIYKNKILMEITEIFAIRGKL
;
A
#
# COMPACT_ATOMS: atom_id res chain seq x y z
N MET A 1 -10.46 9.29 -12.86
CA MET A 1 -9.94 10.37 -11.98
C MET A 1 -8.68 10.94 -12.60
N ILE A 2 -8.48 12.26 -12.58
CA ILE A 2 -7.22 12.87 -13.04
C ILE A 2 -6.34 13.15 -11.81
N ILE A 3 -5.33 12.31 -11.59
CA ILE A 3 -4.53 12.28 -10.35
C ILE A 3 -3.93 13.65 -9.99
N TYR A 4 -3.28 14.34 -10.94
CA TYR A 4 -2.62 15.61 -10.62
C TYR A 4 -3.61 16.70 -10.15
N ARG A 5 -4.87 16.68 -10.64
CA ARG A 5 -5.91 17.61 -10.21
C ARG A 5 -6.34 17.33 -8.77
N GLU A 6 -6.48 16.06 -8.41
CA GLU A 6 -6.83 15.68 -7.04
C GLU A 6 -5.69 16.00 -6.07
N ILE A 7 -4.43 15.76 -6.45
CA ILE A 7 -3.27 16.13 -5.63
C ILE A 7 -3.23 17.65 -5.44
N ALA A 8 -3.45 18.43 -6.51
CA ALA A 8 -3.46 19.89 -6.44
C ALA A 8 -4.58 20.42 -5.52
N LYS A 9 -5.77 19.80 -5.55
CA LYS A 9 -6.86 20.11 -4.62
C LYS A 9 -6.47 19.80 -3.18
N LEU A 10 -5.96 18.59 -2.92
CA LEU A 10 -5.56 18.14 -1.59
C LEU A 10 -4.48 19.05 -0.99
N ASN A 11 -3.50 19.44 -1.81
CA ASN A 11 -2.39 20.31 -1.42
C ASN A 11 -2.82 21.70 -0.92
N LYS A 12 -3.99 22.20 -1.35
CA LYS A 12 -4.54 23.48 -0.86
C LYS A 12 -5.03 23.39 0.59
N THR A 13 -5.52 22.21 1.00
CA THR A 13 -6.08 21.96 2.33
C THR A 13 -5.09 21.31 3.30
N PHE A 14 -4.11 20.60 2.76
CA PHE A 14 -3.06 19.93 3.50
C PHE A 14 -1.77 20.09 2.68
N PRO A 15 -0.85 20.99 3.06
CA PRO A 15 0.35 21.26 2.28
C PRO A 15 1.25 20.00 2.18
N LEU A 16 1.20 19.33 1.03
CA LEU A 16 1.93 18.09 0.78
C LEU A 16 3.40 18.37 0.47
N LEU A 17 4.29 17.55 1.01
CA LEU A 17 5.68 17.45 0.58
C LEU A 17 5.75 16.88 -0.84
N ASN A 18 6.87 17.07 -1.55
CA ASN A 18 7.00 16.58 -2.92
C ASN A 18 7.00 15.05 -2.97
N GLU A 19 7.61 14.41 -2.00
CA GLU A 19 7.68 12.97 -1.82
C GLU A 19 6.28 12.41 -1.53
N GLU A 20 5.47 13.12 -0.74
CA GLU A 20 4.07 12.75 -0.49
C GLU A 20 3.24 12.83 -1.79
N LYS A 21 3.45 13.85 -2.63
CA LYS A 21 2.78 13.95 -3.95
C LYS A 21 3.17 12.79 -4.86
N ILE A 22 4.47 12.43 -4.90
CA ILE A 22 4.98 11.31 -5.69
C ILE A 22 4.35 9.99 -5.21
N LEU A 23 4.35 9.74 -3.90
CA LEU A 23 3.77 8.53 -3.32
C LEU A 23 2.25 8.44 -3.53
N LEU A 24 1.53 9.56 -3.47
CA LEU A 24 0.09 9.58 -3.77
C LEU A 24 -0.20 9.27 -5.25
N GLY A 25 0.64 9.77 -6.17
CA GLY A 25 0.36 9.72 -7.60
C GLY A 25 0.99 8.55 -8.37
N THR A 26 1.97 7.86 -7.80
CA THR A 26 2.71 6.79 -8.50
C THR A 26 1.87 5.54 -8.75
N ASP A 27 2.02 4.91 -9.91
CA ASP A 27 1.54 3.55 -10.20
C ASP A 27 2.66 2.50 -10.08
N GLY A 28 3.87 2.93 -9.74
CA GLY A 28 5.05 2.11 -9.53
C GLY A 28 5.13 1.46 -8.13
N SER A 29 6.24 0.76 -7.88
CA SER A 29 6.48 0.14 -6.58
C SER A 29 6.80 1.18 -5.51
N VAL A 30 5.95 1.28 -4.48
CA VAL A 30 6.23 2.15 -3.32
C VAL A 30 7.51 1.73 -2.62
N THR A 31 7.78 0.42 -2.51
CA THR A 31 9.02 -0.09 -1.88
C THR A 31 10.26 0.50 -2.55
N ASN A 32 10.31 0.51 -3.88
CA ASN A 32 11.44 1.06 -4.63
C ASN A 32 11.60 2.57 -4.39
N ILE A 33 10.49 3.30 -4.31
CA ILE A 33 10.54 4.75 -4.03
C ILE A 33 11.06 4.99 -2.61
N LEU A 34 10.60 4.23 -1.62
CA LEU A 34 11.09 4.34 -0.25
C LEU A 34 12.58 3.96 -0.15
N GLU A 35 13.02 2.92 -0.86
CA GLU A 35 14.43 2.51 -0.91
C GLU A 35 15.33 3.63 -1.44
N ILE A 36 14.88 4.35 -2.47
CA ILE A 36 15.59 5.49 -3.05
C ILE A 36 15.58 6.68 -2.07
N LEU A 37 14.42 7.02 -1.51
CA LEU A 37 14.27 8.21 -0.66
C LEU A 37 15.01 8.10 0.68
N PHE A 38 15.13 6.88 1.23
CA PHE A 38 15.73 6.63 2.55
C PHE A 38 17.05 5.86 2.47
N GLU A 39 17.58 5.64 1.27
CA GLU A 39 18.87 4.99 1.01
C GLU A 39 19.05 3.66 1.77
N GLY A 40 18.04 2.80 1.74
CA GLY A 40 18.06 1.54 2.49
C GLY A 40 17.03 0.52 2.01
N GLU A 41 17.21 -0.75 2.40
CA GLU A 41 16.30 -1.84 2.03
C GLU A 41 14.91 -1.64 2.66
N CYS A 42 13.85 -1.69 1.82
CA CYS A 42 12.48 -1.67 2.32
C CYS A 42 12.04 -3.06 2.77
N ARG A 43 11.77 -3.20 4.07
CA ARG A 43 11.24 -4.43 4.68
C ARG A 43 9.74 -4.31 4.90
N VAL A 44 9.05 -5.43 4.80
CA VAL A 44 7.61 -5.52 5.07
C VAL A 44 7.41 -6.35 6.33
N GLU A 45 6.70 -5.79 7.29
CA GLU A 45 6.35 -6.45 8.55
C GLU A 45 4.84 -6.66 8.59
N THR A 46 4.41 -7.91 8.64
CA THR A 46 2.99 -8.25 8.76
C THR A 46 2.53 -8.05 10.19
N ILE A 47 1.52 -7.20 10.37
CA ILE A 47 0.95 -6.86 11.68
C ILE A 47 -0.22 -7.77 12.00
N ASN A 48 -1.06 -8.02 11.00
CA ASN A 48 -2.25 -8.83 11.15
C ASN A 48 -2.62 -9.45 9.80
N GLN A 49 -3.14 -10.68 9.83
CA GLN A 49 -3.76 -11.29 8.67
C GLN A 49 -4.96 -12.12 9.12
N LYS A 50 -6.11 -11.91 8.48
CA LYS A 50 -7.34 -12.65 8.77
C LYS A 50 -8.17 -12.88 7.52
N ILE A 51 -8.91 -13.97 7.53
CA ILE A 51 -9.91 -14.28 6.50
C ILE A 51 -11.29 -13.98 7.10
N VAL A 52 -12.07 -13.14 6.42
CA VAL A 52 -13.46 -12.82 6.79
C VAL A 52 -14.29 -12.82 5.51
N ASP A 53 -15.44 -13.50 5.51
CA ASP A 53 -16.38 -13.55 4.39
C ASP A 53 -15.71 -13.81 3.03
N ASN A 54 -14.89 -14.87 2.97
CA ASN A 54 -14.15 -15.27 1.77
C ASN A 54 -13.24 -14.14 1.21
N THR A 55 -12.71 -13.29 2.08
CA THR A 55 -11.77 -12.23 1.73
C THR A 55 -10.59 -12.25 2.69
N ASN A 56 -9.36 -12.28 2.13
CA ASN A 56 -8.13 -12.15 2.90
C ASN A 56 -7.84 -10.67 3.17
N TYR A 57 -7.74 -10.31 4.44
CA TYR A 57 -7.30 -9.00 4.91
C TYR A 57 -5.89 -9.14 5.46
N ARG A 58 -4.97 -8.31 4.97
CA ARG A 58 -3.60 -8.25 5.50
C ARG A 58 -3.24 -6.80 5.79
N GLU A 59 -2.70 -6.59 6.98
CA GLU A 59 -2.18 -5.32 7.45
C GLU A 59 -0.67 -5.44 7.60
N VAL A 60 0.06 -4.49 7.02
CA VAL A 60 1.53 -4.48 7.03
C VAL A 60 2.07 -3.10 7.32
N ILE A 61 3.31 -3.05 7.79
CA ILE A 61 4.15 -1.85 7.81
C ILE A 61 5.30 -2.03 6.84
N LEU A 62 5.58 -0.99 6.07
CA LEU A 62 6.82 -0.88 5.30
C LEU A 62 7.82 -0.06 6.11
N LYS A 63 9.02 -0.62 6.31
CA LYS A 63 10.11 -0.01 7.06
C LYS A 63 11.35 0.14 6.19
N VAL A 64 12.08 1.24 6.35
CA VAL A 64 13.45 1.42 5.85
C VAL A 64 14.29 1.91 7.00
N ASN A 65 15.48 1.33 7.23
CA ASN A 65 16.36 1.68 8.36
C ASN A 65 15.61 1.70 9.72
N ASP A 66 14.74 0.71 9.94
CA ASP A 66 13.85 0.58 11.11
C ASP A 66 12.84 1.73 11.34
N LEU A 67 12.74 2.68 10.42
CA LEU A 67 11.72 3.71 10.39
C LEU A 67 10.44 3.15 9.77
N PRO A 68 9.28 3.14 10.48
CA PRO A 68 8.01 2.75 9.89
C PRO A 68 7.44 3.88 9.03
N LEU A 69 7.37 3.67 7.72
CA LEU A 69 7.08 4.73 6.74
C LEU A 69 5.68 4.63 6.14
N VAL A 70 5.15 3.41 5.99
CA VAL A 70 3.83 3.19 5.39
C VAL A 70 3.09 2.13 6.17
N TYR A 71 1.85 2.41 6.54
CA TYR A 71 0.89 1.39 6.96
C TYR A 71 0.02 1.05 5.77
N ALA A 72 -0.09 -0.23 5.43
CA ALA A 72 -0.86 -0.68 4.28
C ALA A 72 -1.82 -1.81 4.64
N VAL A 73 -3.03 -1.73 4.09
CA VAL A 73 -4.06 -2.76 4.22
C VAL A 73 -4.44 -3.25 2.83
N SER A 74 -4.28 -4.55 2.59
CA SER A 74 -4.75 -5.21 1.38
C SER A 74 -6.01 -6.03 1.65
N LYS A 75 -6.96 -5.96 0.74
CA LYS A 75 -8.18 -6.77 0.70
C LYS A 75 -8.19 -7.60 -0.57
N THR A 76 -8.13 -8.91 -0.43
CA THR A 76 -8.07 -9.85 -1.56
C THR A 76 -9.24 -10.83 -1.47
N PRO A 77 -10.35 -10.58 -2.20
CA PRO A 77 -11.46 -11.52 -2.28
C PRO A 77 -11.04 -12.82 -2.97
N PHE A 78 -11.33 -13.97 -2.36
CA PHE A 78 -10.92 -15.27 -2.92
C PHE A 78 -11.53 -15.56 -4.29
N LYS A 79 -12.79 -15.15 -4.52
CA LYS A 79 -13.44 -15.26 -5.84
C LYS A 79 -12.61 -14.62 -6.98
N ASN A 80 -11.83 -13.57 -6.67
CA ASN A 80 -10.98 -12.89 -7.65
C ASN A 80 -9.68 -13.65 -7.92
N ILE A 81 -9.31 -14.56 -7.03
CA ILE A 81 -8.17 -15.48 -7.16
C ILE A 81 -8.62 -16.78 -7.86
N GLU A 82 -9.82 -17.26 -7.56
CA GLU A 82 -10.34 -18.55 -8.04
C GLU A 82 -10.52 -18.60 -9.57
N GLU A 83 -10.93 -17.49 -10.19
CA GLU A 83 -11.06 -17.39 -11.66
C GLU A 83 -9.70 -17.09 -12.32
N GLY A 84 -8.84 -18.11 -12.42
CA GLY A 84 -7.70 -18.11 -13.34
C GLY A 84 -6.33 -17.80 -12.75
N LEU A 85 -6.16 -17.85 -11.43
CA LEU A 85 -4.84 -17.99 -10.79
C LEU A 85 -4.57 -19.45 -10.41
N ARG A 86 -3.33 -19.88 -10.62
CA ARG A 86 -2.83 -21.21 -10.22
C ARG A 86 -2.80 -21.33 -8.68
N GLU A 87 -3.02 -22.53 -8.17
CA GLU A 87 -3.02 -22.84 -6.73
C GLU A 87 -1.75 -22.36 -5.99
N GLU A 88 -0.61 -22.40 -6.66
CA GLU A 88 0.67 -21.88 -6.14
C GLU A 88 0.63 -20.38 -5.80
N ILE A 89 -0.06 -19.57 -6.62
CA ILE A 89 -0.21 -18.14 -6.37
C ILE A 89 -1.15 -17.92 -5.19
N LYS A 90 -2.21 -18.74 -5.09
CA LYS A 90 -3.16 -18.68 -3.98
C LYS A 90 -2.45 -18.93 -2.66
N ARG A 91 -1.64 -19.98 -2.60
CA ARG A 91 -0.84 -20.33 -1.42
C ARG A 91 0.11 -19.20 -1.02
N ASP A 92 0.79 -18.60 -1.99
CA ASP A 92 1.71 -17.50 -1.72
C ASP A 92 0.96 -16.24 -1.23
N LEU A 93 -0.19 -15.89 -1.83
CA LEU A 93 -1.03 -14.76 -1.40
C LEU A 93 -1.55 -14.94 0.03
N LEU A 94 -1.73 -16.18 0.47
CA LEU A 94 -2.12 -16.51 1.83
C LEU A 94 -0.95 -16.64 2.79
N SER A 95 0.28 -16.76 2.30
CA SER A 95 1.47 -16.81 3.15
C SER A 95 1.79 -15.42 3.70
N ALA A 96 1.60 -15.25 5.01
CA ALA A 96 1.82 -14.00 5.75
C ALA A 96 3.22 -13.41 5.57
N ASP A 97 4.20 -14.25 5.21
CA ASP A 97 5.62 -13.92 5.20
C ASP A 97 6.13 -13.41 3.84
N ILE A 98 5.30 -13.47 2.79
CA ILE A 98 5.70 -13.07 1.45
C ILE A 98 5.04 -11.73 1.08
N PRO A 99 5.81 -10.67 0.80
CA PRO A 99 5.28 -9.40 0.32
C PRO A 99 4.52 -9.56 -0.99
N ILE A 100 3.38 -8.88 -1.13
CA ILE A 100 2.51 -8.96 -2.33
C ILE A 100 3.30 -8.65 -3.61
N GLY A 101 4.15 -7.64 -3.59
CA GLY A 101 5.02 -7.31 -4.73
C GLY A 101 5.97 -8.42 -5.13
N LYS A 102 6.49 -9.20 -4.16
CA LYS A 102 7.35 -10.36 -4.42
C LYS A 102 6.56 -11.52 -5.03
N ILE A 103 5.32 -11.72 -4.61
CA ILE A 103 4.41 -12.74 -5.17
C ILE A 103 4.12 -12.42 -6.64
N ILE A 104 3.75 -11.17 -6.95
CA ILE A 104 3.48 -10.71 -8.31
C ILE A 104 4.69 -10.96 -9.22
N ARG A 105 5.90 -10.61 -8.75
CA ARG A 105 7.15 -10.84 -9.49
C ARG A 105 7.48 -12.32 -9.65
N LYS A 106 7.40 -13.11 -8.58
CA LYS A 106 7.69 -14.57 -8.59
C LYS A 106 6.85 -15.31 -9.63
N HIS A 107 5.59 -14.91 -9.79
CA HIS A 107 4.65 -15.54 -10.70
C HIS A 107 4.49 -14.82 -12.05
N ASN A 108 5.36 -13.84 -12.34
CA ASN A 108 5.33 -13.03 -13.57
C ASN A 108 3.93 -12.49 -13.89
N LEU A 109 3.22 -12.02 -12.86
CA LEU A 109 1.86 -11.50 -13.04
C LEU A 109 1.91 -10.12 -13.66
N GLU A 110 1.42 -10.02 -14.88
CA GLU A 110 1.16 -8.75 -15.55
C GLU A 110 -0.01 -8.05 -14.86
N THR A 111 0.30 -6.98 -14.16
CA THR A 111 -0.68 -6.22 -13.38
C THR A 111 -0.51 -4.72 -13.64
N ARG A 112 -1.59 -3.98 -13.41
CA ARG A 112 -1.58 -2.52 -13.41
C ARG A 112 -2.28 -1.99 -12.16
N ARG A 113 -1.86 -0.81 -11.70
CA ARG A 113 -2.48 -0.12 -10.56
C ARG A 113 -3.50 0.89 -11.06
N GLU A 114 -4.70 0.87 -10.50
CA GLU A 114 -5.71 1.90 -10.74
C GLU A 114 -6.01 2.64 -9.44
N ILE A 115 -5.56 3.90 -9.34
CA ILE A 115 -5.85 4.73 -8.17
C ILE A 115 -7.34 5.05 -8.13
N LYS A 116 -7.99 4.61 -7.05
CA LYS A 116 -9.41 4.80 -6.77
C LYS A 116 -9.65 6.11 -6.05
N SER A 117 -8.81 6.42 -5.06
CA SER A 117 -8.90 7.67 -4.30
C SER A 117 -7.57 8.04 -3.67
N ILE A 118 -7.41 9.33 -3.42
CA ILE A 118 -6.36 9.91 -2.59
C ILE A 118 -7.02 10.82 -1.56
N GLY A 119 -6.39 11.01 -0.41
CA GLY A 119 -6.92 11.85 0.65
C GLY A 119 -5.98 11.96 1.83
N ILE A 120 -6.52 12.45 2.95
CA ILE A 120 -5.83 12.49 4.24
C ILE A 120 -6.56 11.55 5.20
N ALA A 121 -5.84 10.58 5.77
CA ALA A 121 -6.34 9.75 6.85
C ALA A 121 -6.18 10.48 8.19
N GLU A 122 -7.21 10.43 9.02
CA GLU A 122 -7.06 10.64 10.46
C GLU A 122 -6.48 9.37 11.08
N ILE A 123 -5.49 9.51 11.95
CA ILE A 123 -4.81 8.38 12.59
C ILE A 123 -5.00 8.44 14.10
N ASP A 124 -5.42 7.31 14.65
CA ASP A 124 -5.61 7.08 16.08
C ASP A 124 -4.26 6.84 16.78
N ASP A 125 -4.30 6.72 18.12
CA ASP A 125 -3.09 6.56 18.91
C ASP A 125 -2.39 5.21 18.68
N TYR A 126 -3.16 4.19 18.27
CA TYR A 126 -2.61 2.92 17.84
C TYR A 126 -1.72 3.09 16.60
N LEU A 127 -2.23 3.70 15.53
CA LEU A 127 -1.47 3.95 14.30
C LEU A 127 -0.32 4.95 14.53
N LYS A 128 -0.49 5.96 15.37
CA LYS A 128 0.62 6.86 15.75
C LYS A 128 1.78 6.11 16.39
N THR A 129 1.46 5.21 17.32
CA THR A 129 2.46 4.37 18.00
C THR A 129 3.16 3.45 16.98
N LEU A 130 2.37 2.79 16.14
CA LEU A 130 2.83 1.86 15.12
C LEU A 130 3.76 2.54 14.10
N LEU A 131 3.37 3.73 13.65
CA LEU A 131 4.09 4.55 12.68
C LEU A 131 5.10 5.49 13.32
N LYS A 132 5.31 5.44 14.65
CA LYS A 132 6.23 6.33 15.38
C LYS A 132 6.12 7.79 14.92
N THR A 133 4.91 8.33 14.94
CA THR A 133 4.63 9.69 14.45
C THR A 133 3.70 10.43 15.40
N ASN A 134 3.92 11.75 15.53
CA ASN A 134 3.07 12.64 16.32
C ASN A 134 1.98 13.32 15.48
N HIS A 135 1.94 13.07 14.16
CA HIS A 135 0.91 13.62 13.30
C HIS A 135 -0.42 12.92 13.55
N SER A 136 -1.52 13.67 13.59
CA SER A 136 -2.89 13.12 13.67
C SER A 136 -3.52 12.88 12.30
N ARG A 137 -2.87 13.40 11.24
CA ARG A 137 -3.37 13.39 9.87
C ARG A 137 -2.23 13.09 8.90
N LEU A 138 -2.41 12.10 8.03
CA LEU A 138 -1.40 11.66 7.08
C LEU A 138 -1.96 11.44 5.68
N PRO A 139 -1.16 11.66 4.61
CA PRO A 139 -1.56 11.31 3.25
C PRO A 139 -1.94 9.83 3.13
N LYS A 140 -3.00 9.55 2.37
CA LYS A 140 -3.53 8.22 2.12
C LYS A 140 -3.93 8.07 0.67
N ARG A 141 -3.78 6.85 0.14
CA ARG A 141 -4.40 6.46 -1.13
C ARG A 141 -5.02 5.08 -1.07
N THR A 142 -5.97 4.83 -1.94
CA THR A 142 -6.54 3.52 -2.19
C THR A 142 -6.51 3.23 -3.69
N TYR A 143 -6.06 2.05 -4.07
CA TYR A 143 -5.98 1.61 -5.46
C TYR A 143 -6.31 0.13 -5.61
N ASN A 144 -6.71 -0.24 -6.82
CA ASN A 144 -6.87 -1.64 -7.18
C ASN A 144 -5.63 -2.15 -7.91
N ILE A 145 -5.23 -3.38 -7.60
CA ILE A 145 -4.39 -4.18 -8.50
C ILE A 145 -5.33 -4.86 -9.49
N ILE A 146 -5.14 -4.59 -10.78
CA ILE A 146 -5.90 -5.21 -11.86
C ILE A 146 -5.05 -6.31 -12.49
N TYR A 147 -5.63 -7.51 -12.63
CA TYR A 147 -5.07 -8.66 -13.31
C TYR A 147 -6.09 -9.19 -14.31
N LYS A 148 -5.70 -9.40 -15.58
CA LYS A 148 -6.62 -9.85 -16.66
C LYS A 148 -7.94 -9.08 -16.70
N ASN A 149 -7.88 -7.75 -16.61
CA ASN A 149 -9.04 -6.84 -16.57
C ASN A 149 -10.03 -7.07 -15.42
N LYS A 150 -9.65 -7.83 -14.38
CA LYS A 150 -10.43 -8.01 -13.16
C LYS A 150 -9.67 -7.44 -11.97
N ILE A 151 -10.41 -6.97 -10.97
CA ILE A 151 -9.83 -6.53 -9.70
C ILE A 151 -9.29 -7.77 -8.99
N LEU A 152 -7.98 -7.83 -8.76
CA LEU A 152 -7.38 -8.88 -7.95
C LEU A 152 -7.53 -8.55 -6.46
N MET A 153 -7.14 -7.32 -6.10
CA MET A 153 -7.19 -6.83 -4.72
C MET A 153 -7.28 -5.31 -4.66
N GLU A 154 -7.80 -4.79 -3.56
CA GLU A 154 -7.77 -3.37 -3.20
C GLU A 154 -6.69 -3.15 -2.12
N ILE A 155 -5.85 -2.14 -2.30
CA ILE A 155 -4.81 -1.77 -1.33
C ILE A 155 -5.05 -0.33 -0.89
N THR A 156 -5.01 -0.11 0.42
CA THR A 156 -4.99 1.21 1.04
C THR A 156 -3.65 1.44 1.72
N GLU A 157 -3.00 2.56 1.45
CA GLU A 157 -1.71 2.94 2.02
C GLU A 157 -1.83 4.30 2.72
N ILE A 158 -1.22 4.41 3.91
CA ILE A 158 -1.09 5.65 4.69
C ILE A 158 0.40 5.95 4.85
N PHE A 159 0.82 7.16 4.47
CA PHE A 159 2.22 7.56 4.36
C PHE A 159 2.65 8.42 5.56
N ALA A 160 3.52 7.87 6.41
CA ALA A 160 4.09 8.53 7.58
C ALA A 160 5.55 8.96 7.34
N ILE A 161 5.84 9.54 6.17
CA ILE A 161 7.20 9.94 5.78
C ILE A 161 7.60 11.34 6.28
N ARG A 162 6.61 12.18 6.61
CA ARG A 162 6.84 13.55 7.08
C ARG A 162 7.63 13.54 8.38
N GLY A 163 8.68 14.37 8.43
CA GLY A 163 9.56 14.49 9.59
C GLY A 163 10.52 13.31 9.79
N LYS A 164 10.64 12.42 8.80
CA LYS A 164 11.56 11.27 8.83
C LYS A 164 12.58 11.26 7.68
N LEU A 165 12.34 12.09 6.65
CA LEU A 165 13.32 12.43 5.61
C LEU A 165 14.21 13.57 6.10
#